data_AF-A0A945F2V1-F1
#
_entry.id   AF-A0A945F2V1-F1
#
_cell.length_a   1.000
_cell.length_b   1.000
_cell.length_c   1.000
_cell.angle_alpha   90.00
_cell.angle_beta   90.00
_cell.angle_gamma   90.00
#
_symmetry.space_group_name_H-M   'P 1'
#
loop_
_entity.id
_entity.type
_entity.pdbx_description
1 polymer ?
#
loop_
_entity_poly.entity_id
_entity_poly.type
_entity_poly.pdbx_seq_one_letter_code
_entity_poly.pdbx_strand_id
1 'polypeptide(L)'
;MKTNKDKIHSIDLHGIRHKQALELVHKTIKDCAAHNNFSLTIITGNSTVLQDRIFKECLEGTEFTYFIPSWNMGQIIVEYVLL
;
A
#
# COMPACT_ATOMS: atom_id res chain seq x y z
N MET A 1 -29.11 3.18 6.86
CA MET A 1 -27.66 3.36 7.10
C MET A 1 -26.93 2.90 5.84
N LYS A 2 -26.29 3.82 5.10
CA LYS A 2 -25.54 3.44 3.90
C LYS A 2 -24.21 2.84 4.38
N THR A 3 -24.05 1.54 4.19
CA THR A 3 -22.76 0.84 4.34
C THR A 3 -21.74 1.58 3.49
N ASN A 4 -20.80 2.29 4.12
CA ASN A 4 -19.63 2.83 3.45
C ASN A 4 -18.87 1.60 2.93
N LYS A 5 -19.08 1.29 1.66
CA LYS A 5 -18.38 0.25 0.93
C LYS A 5 -16.90 0.56 1.09
N ASP A 6 -16.17 -0.28 1.82
CA ASP A 6 -14.72 -0.16 2.03
C ASP A 6 -14.09 0.13 0.67
N LYS A 7 -13.66 1.37 0.45
CA LYS A 7 -13.07 1.75 -0.83
C LYS A 7 -11.77 0.98 -0.90
N ILE A 8 -11.72 -0.01 -1.78
CA ILE A 8 -10.48 -0.63 -2.21
C ILE A 8 -9.69 0.48 -2.92
N HIS A 9 -8.61 0.93 -2.30
CA HIS A 9 -7.70 1.91 -2.91
C HIS A 9 -6.59 1.14 -3.61
N SER A 10 -6.21 1.57 -4.80
CA SER A 10 -5.07 0.99 -5.51
C SER A 10 -4.19 2.07 -6.11
N ILE A 11 -2.88 1.89 -6.04
CA ILE A 11 -1.89 2.74 -6.71
C ILE A 11 -0.99 1.89 -7.60
N ASP A 12 -0.77 2.37 -8.83
CA ASP A 12 0.12 1.73 -9.80
C ASP A 12 1.46 2.46 -9.86
N LEU A 13 2.54 1.75 -9.57
CA LEU A 13 3.91 2.26 -9.53
C LEU A 13 4.75 1.72 -10.69
N HIS A 14 4.16 0.94 -11.61
CA HIS A 14 4.89 0.35 -12.72
C HIS A 14 5.53 1.45 -13.57
N GLY A 15 6.85 1.34 -13.78
CA GLY A 15 7.60 2.28 -14.62
C GLY A 15 7.88 3.65 -13.98
N ILE A 16 7.48 3.86 -12.72
CA ILE A 16 7.79 5.08 -11.97
C ILE A 16 9.18 4.96 -11.35
N ARG A 17 9.93 6.08 -11.30
CA ARG A 17 11.23 6.13 -10.59
C ARG A 17 11.02 5.84 -9.11
N HIS A 18 11.89 5.01 -8.51
CA HIS A 18 11.71 4.55 -7.13
C HIS A 18 11.50 5.67 -6.11
N LYS A 19 12.20 6.80 -6.23
CA LYS A 19 12.00 7.95 -5.32
C LYS A 19 10.55 8.49 -5.38
N GLN A 20 10.04 8.71 -6.59
CA GLN A 20 8.68 9.20 -6.80
C GLN A 20 7.64 8.17 -6.37
N ALA A 21 7.93 6.88 -6.61
CA ALA A 21 7.08 5.79 -6.18
C ALA A 21 6.92 5.76 -4.64
N LEU A 22 8.01 5.90 -3.90
CA LEU A 22 7.98 5.93 -2.42
C LEU A 22 7.27 7.17 -1.87
N GLU A 23 7.51 8.34 -2.47
CA GLU A 23 6.78 9.57 -2.10
C GLU A 23 5.27 9.40 -2.30
N LEU A 24 4.84 8.77 -3.40
CA LEU A 24 3.44 8.48 -3.67
C LEU A 24 2.87 7.49 -2.66
N VAL A 25 3.58 6.39 -2.35
CA VAL A 25 3.16 5.40 -1.35
C VAL A 25 2.95 6.06 0.01
N HIS A 26 3.92 6.84 0.50
CA HIS A 26 3.79 7.54 1.78
C HIS A 26 2.60 8.48 1.83
N LYS A 27 2.38 9.25 0.76
CA LYS A 27 1.25 10.16 0.67
C LYS A 27 -0.07 9.40 0.71
N THR A 28 -0.21 8.37 -0.11
CA THR A 28 -1.44 7.57 -0.18
C THR A 28 -1.75 6.87 1.13
N ILE A 29 -0.76 6.29 1.81
CA ILE A 29 -0.95 5.64 3.13
C ILE A 29 -1.44 6.67 4.15
N LYS A 30 -0.84 7.87 4.22
CA LYS A 30 -1.28 8.93 5.13
C LYS A 30 -2.71 9.37 4.83
N ASP A 31 -3.04 9.55 3.56
CA ASP A 31 -4.38 9.94 3.12
C ASP A 31 -5.41 8.87 3.48
N CYS A 32 -5.06 7.59 3.34
CA CYS A 32 -5.92 6.45 3.70
C CYS A 32 -6.13 6.36 5.22
N ALA A 33 -5.05 6.42 6.01
CA ALA A 33 -5.09 6.32 7.46
C ALA A 33 -5.90 7.45 8.13
N ALA A 34 -6.03 8.61 7.48
CA ALA A 34 -6.86 9.72 7.97
C ALA A 34 -8.38 9.40 7.99
N HIS A 35 -8.84 8.37 7.28
CA HIS A 35 -10.26 8.08 7.07
C HIS A 35 -10.77 6.82 7.81
N ASN A 36 -10.03 6.34 8.82
CA ASN A 36 -10.20 5.06 9.55
C ASN A 36 -9.70 3.84 8.76
N ASN A 37 -10.30 2.66 8.98
CA ASN A 37 -9.88 1.38 8.42
C ASN A 37 -9.67 1.47 6.90
N PHE A 38 -8.60 0.86 6.39
CA PHE A 38 -8.33 0.86 4.97
C PHE A 38 -7.71 -0.45 4.49
N SER A 39 -7.89 -0.70 3.18
CA SER A 39 -7.13 -1.69 2.41
C SER A 39 -6.61 -1.01 1.14
N LEU A 40 -5.30 -1.03 0.95
CA LEU A 40 -4.56 -0.40 -0.15
C LEU A 40 -3.78 -1.47 -0.91
N THR A 41 -4.00 -1.55 -2.23
CA THR A 41 -3.20 -2.38 -3.14
C THR A 41 -2.14 -1.51 -3.82
N ILE A 42 -0.88 -1.86 -3.64
CA ILE A 42 0.27 -1.20 -4.28
C ILE A 42 0.78 -2.11 -5.39
N ILE A 43 0.73 -1.68 -6.65
CA ILE A 43 1.20 -2.46 -7.80
C ILE A 43 2.63 -2.04 -8.12
N THR A 44 3.60 -2.95 -7.96
CA THR A 44 5.04 -2.68 -8.12
C THR A 44 5.63 -3.25 -9.42
N GLY A 45 4.82 -3.95 -10.23
CA GLY A 45 5.27 -4.55 -11.49
C GLY A 45 6.34 -5.63 -11.32
N ASN A 46 6.32 -6.38 -10.20
CA ASN A 46 7.33 -7.38 -9.81
C ASN A 46 8.74 -6.82 -9.49
N SER A 47 8.90 -5.50 -9.35
CA SER A 47 10.17 -4.92 -8.92
C SER A 47 10.45 -5.27 -7.45
N THR A 48 11.28 -6.29 -7.22
CA THR A 48 11.68 -6.72 -5.87
C THR A 48 12.46 -5.64 -5.12
N VAL A 49 13.24 -4.85 -5.84
CA VAL A 49 13.95 -3.69 -5.28
C VAL A 49 12.96 -2.63 -4.79
N LEU A 50 11.91 -2.33 -5.56
CA LEU A 50 10.88 -1.38 -5.11
C LEU A 50 10.08 -1.95 -3.94
N GLN A 51 9.75 -3.24 -3.96
CA GLN A 51 9.06 -3.92 -2.85
C GLN A 51 9.86 -3.83 -1.54
N ASP A 52 11.15 -4.19 -1.56
CA ASP A 52 12.03 -4.12 -0.40
C ASP A 52 12.12 -2.70 0.18
N ARG A 53 12.19 -1.70 -0.71
CA ARG A 53 12.18 -0.28 -0.29
C ARG A 53 10.84 0.14 0.30
N ILE A 54 9.72 -0.29 -0.26
CA ILE A 54 8.40 -0.02 0.31
C ILE A 54 8.27 -0.64 1.70
N PHE A 55 8.75 -1.88 1.89
CA PHE A 55 8.77 -2.50 3.22
C PHE A 55 9.58 -1.66 4.19
N LYS A 56 10.86 -1.41 3.91
CA LYS A 56 11.78 -0.73 4.83
C LYS A 56 11.45 0.73 5.08
N GLU A 57 11.06 1.46 4.05
CA GLU A 57 10.90 2.91 4.11
C GLU A 57 9.46 3.32 4.46
N CYS A 58 8.44 2.51 4.12
CA CYS A 58 7.04 2.90 4.27
C CYS A 58 6.21 2.06 5.25
N LEU A 59 6.56 0.79 5.51
CA LEU A 59 5.67 -0.15 6.20
C LEU A 59 6.26 -0.73 7.49
N GLU A 60 7.56 -1.04 7.51
CA GLU A 60 8.26 -1.51 8.70
C GLU A 60 8.16 -0.48 9.84
N GLY A 61 7.88 -0.96 11.05
CA GLY A 61 7.71 -0.11 12.24
C GLY A 61 6.37 0.64 12.30
N THR A 62 5.44 0.37 11.38
CA THR A 62 4.06 0.86 11.45
C THR A 62 3.12 -0.19 12.03
N GLU A 63 1.91 0.22 12.44
CA GLU A 63 0.84 -0.67 12.90
C GLU A 63 0.09 -1.37 11.75
N PHE A 64 0.51 -1.15 10.50
CA PHE A 64 -0.17 -1.70 9.33
C PHE A 64 0.19 -3.18 9.13
N THR A 65 -0.81 -3.98 8.76
CA THR A 65 -0.56 -5.34 8.28
C THR A 65 -0.32 -5.29 6.79
N TYR A 66 0.66 -6.03 6.28
CA TYR A 66 0.95 -6.04 4.85
C TYR A 66 1.49 -7.39 4.37
N PHE A 67 1.20 -7.73 3.12
CA PHE A 67 1.66 -8.97 2.51
C PHE A 67 1.67 -8.88 0.97
N ILE A 68 2.50 -9.72 0.34
CA ILE A 68 2.42 -9.98 -1.10
C ILE A 68 1.42 -11.13 -1.29
N PRO A 69 0.32 -10.94 -2.05
CA PRO A 69 -0.65 -12.00 -2.26
C PRO A 69 -0.10 -13.13 -3.14
N SER A 70 -0.45 -14.37 -2.82
CA SER A 70 0.03 -15.56 -3.56
C SER A 70 -0.43 -15.62 -5.02
N TRP A 71 -1.51 -14.93 -5.37
CA TRP A 71 -2.04 -14.85 -6.73
C TRP A 71 -1.44 -13.72 -7.57
N ASN A 72 -0.68 -12.78 -6.98
CA ASN A 72 -0.02 -11.71 -7.72
C ASN A 72 1.22 -11.18 -6.98
N MET A 73 2.40 -11.66 -7.40
CA MET A 73 3.69 -11.27 -6.83
C MET A 73 4.08 -9.82 -7.12
N GLY A 74 3.39 -9.16 -8.04
CA GLY A 74 3.62 -7.76 -8.40
C GLY A 74 2.83 -6.78 -7.55
N GLN A 75 2.18 -7.25 -6.49
CA GLN A 75 1.34 -6.46 -5.61
C GLN A 75 1.80 -6.55 -4.16
N ILE A 76 1.55 -5.49 -3.41
CA ILE A 76 1.58 -5.48 -1.95
C ILE A 76 0.19 -5.04 -1.50
N ILE A 77 -0.44 -5.81 -0.61
CA ILE A 77 -1.67 -5.43 0.06
C ILE A 77 -1.29 -4.88 1.43
N VAL A 78 -1.80 -3.69 1.77
CA VAL A 78 -1.58 -3.00 3.04
C VAL A 78 -2.94 -2.74 3.68
N GLU A 79 -3.11 -3.18 4.92
CA GLU A 79 -4.37 -3.11 5.66
C GLU A 79 -4.16 -2.45 7.02
N TYR A 80 -5.17 -1.70 7.44
CA TYR A 80 -5.25 -1.13 8.77
C TYR A 80 -6.68 -1.23 9.29
N VAL A 81 -6.81 -1.77 10.50
CA VAL A 81 -8.09 -1.86 11.22
C VAL A 81 -7.87 -1.21 12.58
N LEU A 82 -8.56 -0.09 12.82
CA LEU A 82 -8.66 0.52 14.13
C LEU A 82 -9.57 -0.37 14.99
N LEU A 83 -9.01 -0.94 16.06
CA LEU A 83 -9.72 -1.74 17.05
C LEU A 83 -10.53 -0.87 18.02
#